data_AF-A0A1Q5T3J8-F1
#
_entry.id   AF-A0A1Q5T3J8-F1
#
_cell.length_a   1.000
_cell.length_b   1.000
_cell.length_c   1.000
_cell.angle_alpha   90.00
_cell.angle_beta   90.00
_cell.angle_gamma   90.00
#
_symmetry.space_group_name_H-M   'P 1'
#
loop_
_entity.id
_entity.type
_entity.pdbx_description
1 polymer ?
#
loop_
_entity_poly.entity_id
_entity_poly.type
_entity_poly.pdbx_seq_one_letter_code
_entity_poly.pdbx_strand_id
1 'polypeptide(L)' 'MMIELNIADYETAVKVLHLQPRAYTIEAKIIGSTALPPLHDTIASLQRCGERFFGYF' A
#
# COMPACT_ATOMS: atom_id res chain seq x y z
N MET A 1 15.26 -8.84 -8.12
CA MET A 1 15.59 -7.51 -8.69
C MET A 1 14.53 -6.51 -8.25
N MET A 2 14.90 -5.34 -7.70
CA MET A 2 13.92 -4.31 -7.34
C MET A 2 13.50 -3.50 -8.56
N ILE A 3 12.21 -3.29 -8.72
CA ILE A 3 11.63 -2.49 -9.80
C ILE A 3 10.70 -1.42 -9.24
N GLU A 4 10.71 -0.23 -9.84
CA GLU A 4 9.75 0.82 -9.49
C GLU A 4 8.38 0.47 -10.08
N LEU A 5 7.35 0.57 -9.26
CA LEU A 5 5.96 0.30 -9.62
C LEU A 5 5.28 1.61 -9.97
N ASN A 6 4.57 1.64 -11.10
CA ASN A 6 3.76 2.79 -11.46
C ASN A 6 2.44 2.77 -10.66
N ILE A 7 2.36 3.48 -9.52
CA ILE A 7 1.15 3.49 -8.70
C ILE A 7 -0.03 4.19 -9.36
N ALA A 8 0.20 5.02 -10.39
CA ALA A 8 -0.88 5.63 -11.16
C ALA A 8 -1.63 4.58 -12.03
N ASP A 9 -0.99 3.45 -12.35
CA ASP A 9 -1.63 2.34 -13.04
C ASP A 9 -2.65 1.64 -12.10
N TYR A 10 -3.85 1.40 -12.62
CA TYR A 10 -4.96 0.85 -11.83
C TYR A 10 -4.66 -0.56 -11.32
N GLU A 11 -4.11 -1.45 -12.17
CA GLU A 11 -3.83 -2.82 -11.76
C GLU A 11 -2.74 -2.87 -10.68
N THR A 12 -1.74 -2.01 -10.81
CA THR A 12 -0.67 -1.84 -9.83
C THR A 12 -1.23 -1.36 -8.49
N ALA A 13 -2.07 -0.32 -8.50
CA ALA A 13 -2.73 0.18 -7.30
C ALA A 13 -3.62 -0.88 -6.63
N VAL A 14 -4.35 -1.68 -7.39
CA VAL A 14 -5.14 -2.80 -6.86
C VAL A 14 -4.25 -3.84 -6.18
N LYS A 15 -3.13 -4.23 -6.80
CA LYS A 15 -2.19 -5.20 -6.22
C LYS A 15 -1.57 -4.68 -4.92
N VAL A 16 -1.17 -3.41 -4.89
CA VAL A 16 -0.64 -2.75 -3.70
C VAL A 16 -1.69 -2.70 -2.59
N LEU A 17 -2.91 -2.22 -2.91
CA LEU A 17 -4.01 -2.12 -1.95
C LEU A 17 -4.46 -3.48 -1.41
N HIS A 18 -4.32 -4.54 -2.19
CA HIS A 18 -4.63 -5.89 -1.70
C HIS A 18 -3.57 -6.44 -0.74
N LEU A 19 -2.31 -6.01 -0.90
CA LEU A 19 -1.19 -6.45 -0.05
C LEU A 19 -1.11 -5.65 1.26
N GLN A 20 -1.20 -4.32 1.18
CA GLN A 20 -0.98 -3.40 2.30
C GLN A 20 -1.82 -3.73 3.55
N PRO A 21 -3.15 -3.98 3.47
CA PRO A 21 -3.96 -4.27 4.66
C PRO A 21 -3.47 -5.48 5.43
N ARG A 22 -2.90 -6.49 4.76
CA ARG A 22 -2.36 -7.68 5.42
C ARG A 22 -1.10 -7.35 6.21
N ALA A 23 -0.20 -6.57 5.63
CA ALA A 23 1.04 -6.12 6.29
C ALA A 23 0.72 -5.17 7.45
N TYR A 24 -0.04 -4.11 7.19
CA TYR A 24 -0.34 -3.09 8.20
C TYR A 24 -1.29 -3.57 9.29
N THR A 25 -2.05 -4.65 9.08
CA THR A 25 -2.81 -5.29 10.18
C THR A 25 -1.88 -5.94 11.20
N ILE A 26 -0.75 -6.49 10.76
CA ILE A 26 0.26 -7.05 11.68
C ILE A 26 0.92 -5.89 12.44
N GLU A 27 1.33 -4.82 11.75
CA GLU A 27 1.89 -3.62 12.38
C GLU A 27 0.92 -3.01 13.40
N ALA A 28 -0.37 -2.86 13.04
CA ALA A 28 -1.43 -2.37 13.91
C ALA A 28 -1.51 -3.12 15.24
N LYS A 29 -1.40 -4.45 15.19
CA LYS A 29 -1.42 -5.30 16.38
C LYS A 29 -0.17 -5.10 17.23
N ILE A 30 0.99 -4.93 16.60
CA ILE A 30 2.27 -4.71 17.30
C ILE A 30 2.26 -3.36 18.03
N ILE A 31 1.76 -2.31 17.37
CA ILE A 31 1.75 -0.95 17.93
C ILE A 31 0.49 -0.62 18.74
N GLY A 32 -0.51 -1.51 18.76
CA GLY A 32 -1.77 -1.32 19.47
C GLY A 32 -2.65 -0.21 18.89
N SER A 33 -2.56 0.09 17.59
CA SER A 33 -3.31 1.15 16.93
C SER A 33 -3.90 0.68 15.61
N THR A 34 -5.17 0.97 15.35
CA THR A 34 -5.86 0.68 14.08
C THR A 34 -5.98 1.92 13.16
N ALA A 35 -5.39 3.04 13.58
CA ALA A 35 -5.47 4.32 12.87
C ALA A 35 -4.39 4.48 11.80
N LEU A 36 -3.73 3.41 11.36
CA LEU A 36 -2.69 3.50 10.33
C LEU A 36 -3.32 3.91 8.99
N PRO A 37 -2.86 4.99 8.34
CA PRO A 37 -3.40 5.45 7.06
C PRO A 37 -3.52 4.34 6.00
N PRO A 38 -2.53 3.43 5.83
CA PRO A 38 -2.61 2.34 4.85
C PRO A 38 -3.73 1.32 5.06
N LEU A 39 -4.33 1.25 6.26
CA LEU A 39 -5.50 0.41 6.51
C LEU A 39 -6.80 1.00 5.97
N HIS A 40 -6.80 2.31 5.72
CA HIS A 40 -7.97 3.08 5.27
C HIS A 40 -7.78 3.62 3.85
N ASP A 41 -6.71 3.17 3.17
CA ASP A 41 -6.42 3.58 1.81
C ASP A 41 -7.46 3.05 0.81
N THR A 42 -7.59 3.78 -0.28
CA THR A 42 -8.39 3.45 -1.44
C THR A 42 -7.49 3.53 -2.67
N ILE A 43 -7.95 2.95 -3.79
CA ILE A 43 -7.23 3.09 -5.07
C ILE A 43 -6.99 4.57 -5.39
N ALA A 44 -7.98 5.42 -5.12
CA ALA A 44 -7.91 6.85 -5.37
C ALA A 44 -6.91 7.59 -4.46
N SER A 45 -6.78 7.20 -3.18
CA SER A 45 -5.78 7.80 -2.28
C SER A 45 -4.38 7.35 -2.66
N LEU A 46 -4.19 6.06 -2.98
CA LEU A 46 -2.90 5.51 -3.43
C LEU A 46 -2.41 6.16 -4.73
N GLN A 47 -3.29 6.38 -5.70
CA GLN A 47 -2.93 7.05 -6.94
C GLN A 47 -2.55 8.54 -6.76
N ARG A 48 -2.93 9.15 -5.63
CA ARG A 48 -2.70 10.58 -5.33
C ARG A 48 -1.72 10.83 -4.20
N CYS A 49 -1.20 9.80 -3.53
CA CYS A 49 -0.33 9.95 -2.36
C CYS A 49 1.02 10.61 -2.67
N GLY A 50 1.47 10.53 -3.93
CA GLY A 50 2.78 11.05 -4.35
C GLY A 50 3.97 10.20 -3.90
N GLU A 51 3.73 9.04 -3.30
CA GLU A 51 4.77 8.11 -2.85
C GLU A 51 5.33 7.25 -3.99
N ARG A 52 6.53 6.72 -3.80
CA ARG A 52 7.20 5.82 -4.74
C ARG A 52 7.10 4.38 -4.24
N PHE A 53 6.63 3.48 -5.10
CA PHE A 53 6.41 2.08 -4.78
C PHE A 53 7.45 1.21 -5.47
N PHE A 54 7.92 0.18 -4.78
CA PHE A 54 8.91 -0.77 -5.30
C PHE A 54 8.44 -2.21 -5.11
N GLY A 55 8.57 -3.00 -6.17
CA GLY A 55 8.30 -4.43 -6.18
C GLY A 55 9.58 -5.25 -6.30
N TYR A 56 9.51 -6.53 -5.95
CA TYR A 56 10.62 -7.47 -6.09
C TYR A 56 10.20 -8.66 -6.97
N PHE A 57 11.05 -8.98 -7.95
CA PHE A 57 11.02 -10.21 -8.76
C PHE A 57 12.15 -11.15 -8.38
#